data_AF-A0AA49FP49-F1
#
_entry.id   AF-A0AA49FP49-F1
#
_cell.length_a   1.000
_cell.length_b   1.000
_cell.length_c   1.000
_cell.angle_alpha   90.00
_cell.angle_beta   90.00
_cell.angle_gamma   90.00
#
_symmetry.space_group_name_H-M   'P 1'
#
loop_
_entity.id
_entity.type
_entity.pdbx_description
1 polymer ?
#
loop_
_entity_poly.entity_id
_entity_poly.type
_entity_poly.pdbx_seq_one_letter_code
_entity_poly.pdbx_strand_id
1 'polypeptide(L)'
;MGGLWSLVGPRPWRPYGKAAFYFGLIFLALDLIADALAPLAHGPLMGQWHEFLDSPVLALLFGALLTALVQSSSVVSGLAVLAVSQGIVAPQVSVWLVAGANIGTTSTALLASSALDSVARKLALLNTGFNLLGVLLFATLLQPVVGMILATDLATTRQVAMVHTVFNLAAASVALLLIPHAWPRLYAWLQKAA
;
A
#
# COMPACT_ATOMS: atom_id res chain seq x y z
N MET A 1 -25.87 -7.74 5.78
CA MET A 1 -25.93 -9.23 5.79
C MET A 1 -24.97 -9.87 6.79
N GLY A 2 -23.65 -9.57 6.76
CA GLY A 2 -22.68 -10.16 7.70
C GLY A 2 -22.98 -9.94 9.19
N GLY A 3 -23.40 -8.73 9.56
CA GLY A 3 -23.77 -8.38 10.95
C GLY A 3 -24.94 -9.21 11.49
N LEU A 4 -26.00 -9.32 10.69
CA LEU A 4 -27.14 -10.19 11.01
C LEU A 4 -26.69 -11.66 11.13
N TRP A 5 -25.91 -12.18 10.17
CA TRP A 5 -25.39 -13.56 10.23
C TRP A 5 -24.50 -13.82 11.45
N SER A 6 -23.77 -12.81 11.93
CA SER A 6 -22.95 -12.94 13.14
C SER A 6 -23.78 -13.11 14.43
N LEU A 7 -24.99 -12.56 14.45
CA LEU A 7 -25.89 -12.55 15.61
C LEU A 7 -26.89 -13.72 15.57
N VAL A 8 -27.52 -13.95 14.43
CA VAL A 8 -28.59 -14.95 14.25
C VAL A 8 -28.15 -16.21 13.49
N GLY A 9 -26.96 -16.23 12.90
CA GLY A 9 -26.46 -17.39 12.15
C GLY A 9 -26.09 -18.60 13.04
N PRO A 10 -25.98 -19.80 12.44
CA PRO A 10 -25.57 -21.02 13.13
C PRO A 10 -24.22 -20.85 13.83
N ARG A 11 -24.06 -21.34 15.06
CA ARG A 11 -22.83 -21.20 15.87
C ARG A 11 -21.51 -21.41 15.10
N PRO A 12 -21.34 -22.46 14.28
CA PRO A 12 -20.08 -22.66 13.56
C PRO A 12 -19.79 -21.59 12.49
N TRP A 13 -20.82 -20.88 12.01
CA TRP A 13 -20.70 -19.91 10.91
C TRP A 13 -20.62 -18.44 11.37
N ARG A 14 -20.85 -18.19 12.67
CA ARG A 14 -20.79 -16.83 13.25
C ARG A 14 -19.43 -16.12 13.06
N PRO A 15 -18.27 -16.81 13.13
CA PRO A 15 -16.98 -16.17 12.87
C PRO A 15 -16.89 -15.58 11.46
N TYR A 16 -17.38 -16.31 10.44
CA TYR A 16 -17.43 -15.81 9.07
C TYR A 16 -18.39 -14.63 8.91
N GLY A 17 -19.53 -14.64 9.62
CA GLY A 17 -20.45 -13.51 9.69
C GLY A 17 -19.79 -12.25 10.29
N LYS A 18 -19.02 -12.40 11.38
CA LYS A 18 -18.25 -11.30 11.99
C LYS A 18 -17.19 -10.75 11.04
N ALA A 19 -16.44 -11.64 10.38
CA ALA A 19 -15.43 -11.25 9.40
C ALA A 19 -16.06 -10.45 8.24
N ALA A 20 -17.17 -10.93 7.67
CA ALA A 20 -17.90 -10.22 6.62
C ALA A 20 -18.46 -8.88 7.09
N PHE A 21 -18.90 -8.78 8.35
CA PHE A 21 -19.37 -7.52 8.94
C PHE A 21 -18.24 -6.50 9.09
N TYR A 22 -17.12 -6.87 9.70
CA TYR A 22 -15.98 -5.95 9.88
C TYR A 22 -15.37 -5.54 8.55
N PHE A 23 -15.32 -6.46 7.59
CA PHE A 23 -14.93 -6.14 6.23
C PHE A 23 -15.85 -5.06 5.64
N GLY A 24 -17.18 -5.24 5.71
CA GLY A 24 -18.13 -4.22 5.25
C GLY A 24 -17.99 -2.87 5.97
N LEU A 25 -17.67 -2.88 7.27
CA LEU A 25 -17.45 -1.66 8.05
C LEU A 25 -16.21 -0.89 7.59
N ILE A 26 -15.15 -1.58 7.16
CA ILE A 26 -13.96 -0.94 6.57
C ILE A 26 -14.36 -0.20 5.29
N PHE A 27 -15.09 -0.83 4.37
CA PHE A 27 -15.53 -0.15 3.14
C PHE A 27 -16.45 1.04 3.43
N LEU A 28 -17.37 0.91 4.40
CA LEU A 28 -18.21 2.04 4.82
C LEU A 28 -17.37 3.19 5.38
N ALA A 29 -16.39 2.90 6.24
CA ALA A 29 -15.52 3.93 6.80
C ALA A 29 -14.68 4.62 5.71
N LEU A 30 -14.17 3.86 4.74
CA LEU A 30 -13.48 4.40 3.58
C LEU A 30 -14.40 5.33 2.78
N ASP A 31 -15.63 4.91 2.49
CA ASP A 31 -16.64 5.69 1.76
C ASP A 31 -16.95 7.02 2.45
N LEU A 32 -17.17 6.98 3.77
CA LEU A 32 -17.38 8.18 4.58
C LEU A 32 -16.16 9.12 4.58
N ILE A 33 -14.94 8.57 4.57
CA ILE A 33 -13.72 9.37 4.45
C ILE A 33 -13.67 10.05 3.07
N ALA A 34 -14.02 9.35 1.99
CA ALA A 34 -14.05 9.94 0.66
C ALA A 34 -15.11 11.04 0.54
N ASP A 35 -16.31 10.83 1.07
CA ASP A 35 -17.38 11.83 1.09
C ASP A 35 -16.97 13.09 1.88
N ALA A 36 -16.28 12.92 3.00
CA ALA A 36 -15.76 14.04 3.79
C ALA A 36 -14.65 14.81 3.06
N LEU A 37 -13.86 14.13 2.20
CA LEU A 37 -12.79 14.73 1.42
C LEU A 37 -13.28 15.33 0.08
N ALA A 38 -14.44 14.91 -0.44
CA ALA A 38 -14.97 15.38 -1.72
C ALA A 38 -15.15 16.93 -1.80
N PRO A 39 -15.66 17.62 -0.76
CA PRO A 39 -15.72 19.09 -0.77
C PRO A 39 -14.35 19.77 -0.77
N LEU A 40 -13.33 19.13 -0.19
CA LEU A 40 -11.94 19.61 -0.24
C LEU A 40 -11.37 19.43 -1.65
N ALA A 41 -11.77 18.36 -2.33
CA ALA A 41 -11.39 18.08 -3.71
C ALA A 41 -11.97 19.07 -4.73
N HIS A 42 -13.10 19.70 -4.42
CA HIS A 42 -13.80 20.63 -5.32
C HIS A 42 -13.85 22.06 -4.79
N GLY A 43 -13.21 22.32 -3.64
CA GLY A 43 -13.16 23.64 -3.01
C GLY A 43 -12.01 24.52 -3.51
N PRO A 44 -12.01 25.82 -3.17
CA PRO A 44 -10.95 26.75 -3.55
C PRO A 44 -9.55 26.39 -2.98
N LEU A 45 -9.50 25.53 -1.96
CA LEU A 45 -8.26 24.94 -1.45
C LEU A 45 -7.61 23.97 -2.45
N MET A 46 -8.37 23.32 -3.34
CA MET A 46 -7.82 22.36 -4.30
C MET A 46 -6.75 22.98 -5.21
N GLY A 47 -6.89 24.27 -5.56
CA GLY A 47 -5.88 24.99 -6.34
C GLY A 47 -4.52 25.11 -5.64
N GLN A 48 -4.49 25.08 -4.30
CA GLN A 48 -3.24 25.09 -3.51
C GLN A 48 -2.66 23.69 -3.33
N TRP A 49 -3.49 22.65 -3.40
CA TRP A 49 -3.09 21.25 -3.24
C TRP A 49 -2.81 20.56 -4.57
N HIS A 50 -3.12 21.19 -5.71
CA HIS A 50 -2.92 20.62 -7.05
C HIS A 50 -1.48 20.19 -7.30
N GLU A 51 -0.48 21.02 -6.93
CA GLU A 51 0.94 20.65 -7.02
C GLU A 51 1.30 19.44 -6.13
N PHE A 52 0.61 19.28 -5.00
CA PHE A 52 0.83 18.17 -4.07
C PHE A 52 0.16 16.87 -4.55
N LEU A 53 -1.03 17.01 -5.14
CA LEU A 53 -1.85 15.92 -5.66
C LEU A 53 -1.40 15.45 -7.05
N ASP A 54 -0.64 16.23 -7.81
CA ASP A 54 -0.15 15.83 -9.13
C ASP A 54 1.30 15.35 -9.16
N SER A 55 2.03 15.44 -8.05
CA SER A 55 3.43 15.01 -7.97
C SER A 55 3.57 13.52 -7.58
N PRO A 56 4.13 12.68 -8.46
CA PRO A 56 4.42 11.27 -8.17
C PRO A 56 5.23 11.05 -6.89
N VAL A 57 6.21 11.91 -6.64
CA VAL A 57 7.11 11.80 -5.48
C VAL A 57 6.36 12.14 -4.19
N LEU A 58 5.52 13.19 -4.21
CA LEU A 58 4.74 13.57 -3.04
C LEU A 58 3.67 12.53 -2.73
N ALA A 59 3.00 11.98 -3.75
CA ALA A 59 2.06 10.88 -3.58
C ALA A 59 2.72 9.65 -2.94
N LEU A 60 3.93 9.29 -3.39
CA LEU A 60 4.71 8.20 -2.81
C LEU A 60 5.07 8.45 -1.34
N LEU A 61 5.59 9.63 -1.00
CA LEU A 61 5.92 9.98 0.37
C LEU A 61 4.68 10.02 1.27
N PHE A 62 3.57 10.54 0.75
CA PHE A 62 2.30 10.59 1.46
C PHE A 62 1.75 9.19 1.74
N GLY A 63 1.76 8.29 0.76
CA GLY A 63 1.36 6.89 0.95
C GLY A 63 2.21 6.16 2.00
N ALA A 64 3.53 6.39 1.97
CA ALA A 64 4.45 5.83 2.95
C ALA A 64 4.18 6.35 4.38
N LEU A 65 4.04 7.67 4.53
CA LEU A 65 3.72 8.30 5.81
C LEU A 65 2.36 7.84 6.33
N LEU A 66 1.32 7.88 5.51
CA LEU A 66 -0.03 7.48 5.90
C LEU A 66 -0.06 6.02 6.33
N THR A 67 0.65 5.14 5.60
CA THR A 67 0.73 3.73 5.99
C THR A 67 1.54 3.53 7.26
N ALA A 68 2.59 4.32 7.49
CA ALA A 68 3.34 4.28 8.74
C ALA A 68 2.50 4.76 9.94
N LEU A 69 1.57 5.70 9.74
CA LEU A 69 0.67 6.16 10.80
C LEU A 69 -0.48 5.17 11.05
N VAL A 70 -1.10 4.68 9.97
CA VAL A 70 -2.26 3.77 10.01
C VAL A 70 -1.84 2.33 10.29
N GLN A 71 -0.58 1.97 10.01
CA GLN A 71 -0.02 0.62 10.14
C GLN A 71 -0.74 -0.43 9.26
N SER A 72 -1.42 0.01 8.18
CA SER A 72 -2.12 -0.87 7.24
C SER A 72 -2.06 -0.35 5.82
N SER A 73 -1.26 -1.02 4.97
CA SER A 73 -1.15 -0.68 3.55
C SER A 73 -2.44 -1.01 2.77
N SER A 74 -3.21 -2.01 3.22
CA SER A 74 -4.52 -2.34 2.61
C SER A 74 -5.55 -1.24 2.80
N VAL A 75 -5.57 -0.58 3.96
CA VAL A 75 -6.44 0.58 4.21
C VAL A 75 -6.03 1.75 3.31
N VAL A 76 -4.73 2.05 3.24
CA VAL A 76 -4.21 3.14 2.40
C VAL A 76 -4.42 2.88 0.90
N SER A 77 -4.22 1.63 0.45
CA SER A 77 -4.50 1.24 -0.93
C SER A 77 -6.00 1.32 -1.24
N GLY A 78 -6.86 0.94 -0.29
CA GLY A 78 -8.32 1.09 -0.41
C GLY A 78 -8.74 2.56 -0.53
N LEU A 79 -8.15 3.45 0.28
CA LEU A 79 -8.34 4.90 0.17
C LEU A 79 -7.91 5.42 -1.21
N ALA A 80 -6.78 4.94 -1.75
CA ALA A 80 -6.30 5.32 -3.08
C ALA A 80 -7.30 4.93 -4.18
N VAL A 81 -7.76 3.67 -4.14
CA VAL A 81 -8.74 3.12 -5.10
C VAL A 81 -10.07 3.87 -5.03
N LEU A 82 -10.49 4.26 -3.83
CA LEU A 82 -11.71 5.04 -3.64
C LEU A 82 -11.55 6.50 -4.12
N ALA A 83 -10.40 7.13 -3.84
CA ALA A 83 -10.13 8.48 -4.30
C ALA A 83 -10.09 8.57 -5.84
N VAL A 84 -9.53 7.56 -6.52
CA VAL A 84 -9.54 7.51 -7.99
C VAL A 84 -10.93 7.20 -8.55
N SER A 85 -11.77 6.44 -7.84
CA SER A 85 -13.14 6.16 -8.30
C SER A 85 -14.05 7.39 -8.22
N GLN A 86 -13.78 8.27 -7.26
CA GLN A 86 -14.49 9.53 -7.07
C GLN A 86 -13.90 10.69 -7.90
N GLY A 87 -12.84 10.44 -8.69
CA GLY A 87 -12.19 11.47 -9.50
C GLY A 87 -11.41 12.52 -8.70
N ILE A 88 -11.15 12.27 -7.41
CA ILE A 88 -10.41 13.18 -6.52
C ILE A 88 -8.92 13.17 -6.83
N VAL A 89 -8.38 11.99 -7.19
CA VAL A 89 -6.96 11.79 -7.52
C VAL A 89 -6.85 11.12 -8.89
N ALA A 90 -5.93 11.58 -9.73
CA ALA A 90 -5.67 10.96 -11.02
C ALA A 90 -5.10 9.52 -10.85
N PRO A 91 -5.45 8.56 -11.72
CA PRO A 91 -4.94 7.19 -11.61
C PRO A 91 -3.41 7.13 -11.66
N GLN A 92 -2.78 8.02 -12.44
CA GLN A 92 -1.33 8.16 -12.54
C GLN A 92 -0.70 8.49 -11.18
N VAL A 93 -1.35 9.29 -10.35
CA VAL A 93 -0.86 9.67 -9.02
C VAL A 93 -1.21 8.59 -8.00
N SER A 94 -2.42 8.04 -8.08
CA SER A 94 -2.91 7.01 -7.16
C SER A 94 -2.00 5.79 -7.14
N VAL A 95 -1.39 5.41 -8.26
CA VAL A 95 -0.45 4.27 -8.29
C VAL A 95 0.85 4.56 -7.52
N TRP A 96 1.32 5.81 -7.48
CA TRP A 96 2.47 6.19 -6.66
C TRP A 96 2.13 6.22 -5.18
N LEU A 97 0.91 6.63 -4.82
CA LEU A 97 0.43 6.56 -3.44
C LEU A 97 0.40 5.11 -2.94
N VAL A 98 -0.11 4.19 -3.76
CA VAL A 98 -0.09 2.75 -3.47
C VAL A 98 1.35 2.21 -3.39
N ALA A 99 2.24 2.64 -4.30
CA ALA A 99 3.65 2.25 -4.23
C ALA A 99 4.32 2.74 -2.93
N GLY A 100 3.98 3.95 -2.48
CA GLY A 100 4.40 4.49 -1.19
C GLY A 100 3.90 3.68 0.01
N ALA A 101 2.66 3.19 -0.06
CA ALA A 101 2.08 2.36 1.01
C ALA A 101 2.94 1.12 1.30
N ASN A 102 3.54 0.50 0.28
CA ASN A 102 4.45 -0.63 0.46
C ASN A 102 5.72 -0.27 1.23
N ILE A 103 6.26 0.95 1.07
CA ILE A 103 7.37 1.41 1.91
C ILE A 103 6.89 1.57 3.35
N GLY A 104 5.74 2.19 3.55
CA GLY A 104 5.21 2.45 4.90
C GLY A 104 4.96 1.18 5.71
N THR A 105 4.66 0.04 5.08
CA THR A 105 4.52 -1.26 5.75
C THR A 105 5.77 -1.67 6.54
N THR A 106 6.96 -1.17 6.17
CA THR A 106 8.20 -1.55 6.87
C THR A 106 8.37 -0.85 8.22
N SER A 107 7.60 0.23 8.46
CA SER A 107 7.64 1.01 9.69
C SER A 107 7.37 0.16 10.94
N THR A 108 6.44 -0.80 10.87
CA THR A 108 6.13 -1.71 11.99
C THR A 108 7.36 -2.48 12.44
N ALA A 109 8.09 -3.06 11.48
CA ALA A 109 9.29 -3.84 11.77
C ALA A 109 10.42 -2.95 12.30
N LEU A 110 10.58 -1.74 11.74
CA LEU A 110 11.58 -0.78 12.21
C LEU A 110 11.31 -0.37 13.67
N LEU A 111 10.06 0.00 13.99
CA LEU A 111 9.65 0.38 15.34
C LEU A 111 9.74 -0.80 16.32
N ALA A 112 9.28 -1.99 15.93
CA ALA A 112 9.36 -3.17 16.80
C ALA A 112 10.82 -3.56 17.08
N SER A 113 11.70 -3.45 16.09
CA SER A 113 13.10 -3.85 16.22
C SER A 113 13.95 -2.94 17.10
N SER A 114 13.53 -1.69 17.36
CA SER A 114 14.32 -0.74 18.14
C SER A 114 14.52 -1.17 19.59
N ALA A 115 13.60 -1.96 20.13
CA ALA A 115 13.68 -2.53 21.48
C ALA A 115 14.30 -3.95 21.51
N LEU A 116 14.73 -4.48 20.36
CA LEU A 116 15.23 -5.84 20.20
C LEU A 116 16.75 -5.87 19.93
N ASP A 117 17.27 -7.08 19.74
CA ASP A 117 18.69 -7.35 19.48
C ASP A 117 19.16 -6.84 18.10
N SER A 118 20.47 -6.94 17.86
CA SER A 118 21.09 -6.46 16.62
C SER A 118 20.58 -7.23 15.39
N VAL A 119 20.25 -8.51 15.54
CA VAL A 119 19.72 -9.34 14.46
C VAL A 119 18.33 -8.86 14.04
N ALA A 120 17.43 -8.59 15.00
CA ALA A 120 16.10 -8.06 14.72
C ALA A 120 16.16 -6.72 13.96
N ARG A 121 17.04 -5.80 14.37
CA ARG A 121 17.25 -4.50 13.69
C ARG A 121 17.73 -4.68 12.26
N LYS A 122 18.70 -5.59 12.06
CA LYS A 122 19.21 -5.90 10.73
C LYS A 122 18.14 -6.52 9.82
N LEU A 123 17.30 -7.41 10.35
CA LEU A 123 16.17 -7.96 9.60
C LEU A 123 15.15 -6.88 9.21
N ALA A 124 14.84 -5.94 10.11
CA ALA A 124 13.96 -4.81 9.81
C ALA A 124 14.55 -3.89 8.71
N LEU A 125 15.87 -3.66 8.75
CA LEU A 125 16.57 -2.92 7.69
C LEU A 125 16.56 -3.67 6.35
N LEU A 126 16.74 -5.00 6.34
CA LEU A 126 16.62 -5.80 5.12
C LEU A 126 15.20 -5.75 4.54
N ASN A 127 14.18 -5.89 5.38
CA ASN A 127 12.78 -5.75 4.96
C ASN A 127 12.52 -4.37 4.33
N THR A 128 13.05 -3.31 4.94
CA THR A 128 12.96 -1.95 4.38
C THR A 128 13.69 -1.84 3.05
N GLY A 129 14.91 -2.39 2.96
CA GLY A 129 15.70 -2.42 1.74
C GLY A 129 14.99 -3.11 0.58
N PHE A 130 14.34 -4.26 0.82
CA PHE A 130 13.59 -4.98 -0.21
C PHE A 130 12.40 -4.16 -0.74
N ASN A 131 11.66 -3.47 0.14
CA ASN A 131 10.55 -2.62 -0.29
C ASN A 131 11.03 -1.38 -1.05
N LEU A 132 12.14 -0.76 -0.62
CA LEU A 132 12.75 0.35 -1.35
C LEU A 132 13.27 -0.09 -2.74
N LEU A 133 13.88 -1.27 -2.85
CA LEU A 133 14.28 -1.84 -4.14
C LEU A 133 13.07 -2.14 -5.03
N GLY A 134 11.97 -2.63 -4.45
CA GLY A 134 10.71 -2.78 -5.15
C GLY A 134 10.21 -1.45 -5.72
N VAL A 135 10.20 -0.39 -4.92
CA VAL A 135 9.81 0.94 -5.39
C VAL A 135 10.78 1.47 -6.46
N LEU A 136 12.08 1.23 -6.33
CA LEU A 136 13.04 1.62 -7.36
C LEU A 136 12.77 0.89 -8.68
N LEU A 137 12.48 -0.41 -8.62
CA LEU A 137 12.04 -1.22 -9.75
C LEU A 137 10.77 -0.64 -10.38
N PHE A 138 9.79 -0.27 -9.55
CA PHE A 138 8.56 0.38 -9.98
C PHE A 138 8.82 1.71 -10.70
N ALA A 139 9.65 2.57 -10.11
CA ALA A 139 9.94 3.91 -10.60
C ALA A 139 10.77 3.92 -11.89
N THR A 140 11.50 2.85 -12.19
CA THR A 140 12.43 2.78 -13.33
C THR A 140 11.96 1.82 -14.42
N LEU A 141 11.82 0.53 -14.10
CA LEU A 141 11.60 -0.53 -15.08
C LEU A 141 10.12 -0.81 -15.34
N LEU A 142 9.24 -0.58 -14.36
CA LEU A 142 7.81 -0.88 -14.52
C LEU A 142 7.01 0.26 -15.16
N GLN A 143 7.54 1.47 -15.25
CA GLN A 143 6.80 2.63 -15.80
C GLN A 143 6.18 2.39 -17.19
N PRO A 144 6.82 1.69 -18.15
CA PRO A 144 6.18 1.36 -19.43
C PRO A 144 4.96 0.45 -19.26
N VAL A 145 5.05 -0.54 -18.37
CA VAL A 145 3.94 -1.46 -18.06
C VAL A 145 2.81 -0.73 -17.34
N VAL A 146 3.16 0.15 -16.41
CA VAL A 146 2.19 1.04 -15.74
C VAL A 146 1.47 1.90 -16.77
N GLY A 147 2.19 2.55 -17.69
CA GLY A 147 1.62 3.34 -18.77
C GLY A 147 0.66 2.54 -19.65
N MET A 148 1.02 1.31 -20.02
CA MET A 148 0.14 0.41 -20.77
C MET A 148 -1.15 0.08 -20.01
N ILE A 149 -1.07 -0.19 -18.70
CA ILE A 149 -2.26 -0.48 -17.87
C ILE A 149 -3.14 0.76 -17.75
N LEU A 150 -2.56 1.93 -17.52
CA LEU A 150 -3.30 3.20 -17.38
C LEU A 150 -3.92 3.68 -18.70
N ALA A 151 -3.42 3.22 -19.84
CA ALA A 151 -3.98 3.51 -21.17
C ALA A 151 -5.14 2.57 -21.57
N THR A 152 -5.44 1.55 -20.78
CA THR A 152 -6.60 0.67 -21.05
C THR A 152 -7.93 1.40 -20.82
N ASP A 153 -9.00 0.91 -21.44
CA ASP A 153 -10.37 1.37 -21.25
C ASP A 153 -11.04 0.85 -19.97
N LEU A 154 -10.28 0.16 -19.12
CA LEU A 154 -10.75 -0.38 -17.85
C LEU A 154 -11.09 0.75 -16.87
N ALA A 155 -12.01 0.48 -15.95
CA ALA A 155 -12.28 1.38 -14.83
C ALA A 155 -10.99 1.74 -14.07
N THR A 156 -10.85 3.01 -13.69
CA THR A 156 -9.65 3.56 -13.01
C THR A 156 -9.28 2.76 -11.75
N THR A 157 -10.28 2.28 -11.01
CA THR A 157 -10.11 1.38 -9.86
C THR A 157 -9.38 0.09 -10.22
N ARG A 158 -9.76 -0.53 -11.34
CA ARG A 158 -9.15 -1.76 -11.85
C ARG A 158 -7.73 -1.50 -12.36
N GLN A 159 -7.50 -0.35 -13.02
CA GLN A 159 -6.16 0.03 -13.45
C GLN A 159 -5.20 0.14 -12.25
N VAL A 160 -5.58 0.85 -11.18
CA VAL A 160 -4.75 0.98 -9.96
C VAL A 160 -4.51 -0.38 -9.31
N ALA A 161 -5.55 -1.22 -9.20
CA ALA A 161 -5.42 -2.57 -8.64
C ALA A 161 -4.48 -3.47 -9.47
N MET A 162 -4.55 -3.40 -10.79
CA MET A 162 -3.66 -4.14 -11.69
C MET A 162 -2.22 -3.66 -11.57
N VAL A 163 -1.98 -2.35 -11.55
CA VAL A 163 -0.65 -1.78 -11.33
C VAL A 163 -0.07 -2.25 -10.01
N HIS A 164 -0.86 -2.21 -8.93
CA HIS A 164 -0.43 -2.70 -7.61
C HIS A 164 -0.06 -4.19 -7.65
N THR A 165 -0.84 -5.01 -8.36
CA THR A 165 -0.59 -6.45 -8.49
C THR A 165 0.69 -6.72 -9.27
N VAL A 166 0.87 -6.06 -10.41
CA VAL A 166 2.08 -6.18 -11.25
C VAL A 166 3.32 -5.70 -10.49
N PHE A 167 3.21 -4.60 -9.76
CA PHE A 167 4.29 -4.10 -8.91
C PHE A 167 4.72 -5.15 -7.87
N ASN A 168 3.79 -5.65 -7.05
CA ASN A 168 4.10 -6.63 -6.02
C ASN A 168 4.65 -7.94 -6.60
N LEU A 169 4.07 -8.42 -7.71
CA LEU A 169 4.54 -9.63 -8.37
C LEU A 169 5.96 -9.46 -8.90
N ALA A 170 6.24 -8.35 -9.59
CA ALA A 170 7.57 -8.07 -10.11
C ALA A 170 8.61 -7.92 -8.99
N ALA A 171 8.28 -7.19 -7.92
CA ALA A 171 9.15 -7.04 -6.76
C ALA A 171 9.43 -8.40 -6.09
N ALA A 172 8.40 -9.24 -5.92
CA ALA A 172 8.54 -10.58 -5.36
C ALA A 172 9.39 -11.50 -6.27
N SER A 173 9.16 -11.48 -7.58
CA SER A 173 9.96 -12.27 -8.54
C SER A 173 11.43 -11.85 -8.52
N VAL A 174 11.72 -10.55 -8.54
CA VAL A 174 13.10 -10.04 -8.46
C VAL A 174 13.73 -10.43 -7.13
N ALA A 175 13.02 -10.27 -6.01
CA ALA A 175 13.51 -10.69 -4.70
C ALA A 175 13.82 -12.19 -4.67
N LEU A 176 12.94 -13.05 -5.18
CA LEU A 176 13.14 -14.50 -5.22
C LEU A 176 14.35 -14.91 -6.07
N LEU A 177 14.63 -14.20 -7.16
CA LEU A 177 15.81 -14.46 -7.99
C LEU A 177 17.11 -13.98 -7.35
N LEU A 178 17.07 -12.83 -6.66
CA LEU A 178 18.25 -12.22 -6.05
C LEU A 178 18.62 -12.84 -4.70
N ILE A 179 17.63 -13.26 -3.90
CA ILE A 179 17.86 -13.77 -2.53
C ILE A 179 18.86 -14.93 -2.51
N PRO A 180 18.75 -16.01 -3.32
CA PRO A 180 19.71 -17.12 -3.27
C PRO A 180 21.16 -16.68 -3.49
N HIS A 181 21.37 -15.68 -4.35
CA HIS A 181 22.68 -15.14 -4.68
C HIS A 181 23.22 -14.18 -3.61
N ALA A 182 22.33 -13.39 -2.99
CA ALA A 182 22.69 -12.45 -1.93
C ALA A 182 22.80 -13.12 -0.55
N TRP A 183 22.11 -14.25 -0.34
CA TRP A 183 21.94 -14.89 0.96
C TRP A 183 23.23 -15.18 1.71
N PRO A 184 24.31 -15.73 1.09
CA PRO A 184 25.54 -16.00 1.82
C PRO A 184 26.15 -14.73 2.46
N ARG A 185 26.09 -13.60 1.74
CA ARG A 185 26.59 -12.30 2.21
C ARG A 185 25.67 -11.71 3.27
N LEU A 186 24.36 -11.78 3.05
CA LEU A 186 23.35 -11.29 4.00
C LEU A 186 23.41 -12.07 5.32
N TYR A 187 23.54 -13.39 5.26
CA TYR A 187 23.66 -14.26 6.42
C TYR A 187 24.93 -13.97 7.23
N ALA A 188 26.08 -13.85 6.55
CA ALA A 188 27.33 -13.47 7.20
C ALA A 188 27.22 -12.08 7.86
N TRP A 189 26.55 -11.12 7.22
CA TRP A 189 26.32 -9.80 7.80
C TRP A 189 25.36 -9.83 8.99
N LEU A 190 24.32 -10.66 8.95
CA LEU A 190 23.38 -10.84 10.07
C LEU A 190 24.11 -11.33 11.32
N GLN A 191 25.01 -12.32 11.17
CA GLN A 191 25.75 -12.92 12.29
C GLN A 191 26.88 -12.07 12.88
N LYS A 192 27.39 -11.06 12.17
CA LYS A 192 28.38 -10.14 12.76
C LYS A 192 27.76 -9.44 13.98
N ALA A 193 28.34 -9.61 15.16
CA ALA A 193 27.92 -8.80 16.31
C ALA A 193 28.06 -7.30 15.96
N ALA A 194 27.08 -6.51 16.38
CA ALA A 194 27.12 -5.05 16.27
C ALA A 194 28.02 -4.48 17.35
#